data_AF-A0A951X103-F1
#
_entry.id   AF-A0A951X103-F1
#
_cell.length_a   1.000
_cell.length_b   1.000
_cell.length_c   1.000
_cell.angle_alpha   90.00
_cell.angle_beta   90.00
_cell.angle_gamma   90.00
#
_symmetry.space_group_name_H-M   'P 1'
#
loop_
_entity.id
_entity.type
_entity.pdbx_description
1 polymer ?
#
loop_
_entity_poly.entity_id
_entity_poly.type
_entity_poly.pdbx_seq_one_letter_code
_entity_poly.pdbx_strand_id
1 'polypeptide(L)'
;MATPSTPIGNRYEFVLLYDVENGNPNGDPDAGNMPRIDPETGHGIVTDVCLKRKIRNFVELVKGDAPGYRIHIKEGTPLNQNHVEAYKAVELEPGKKADLAGVDRARQWMCANFFDVRTFGAVMSTGDNCGQVRGPVQINFSRSIDP
;
A
#
# COMPACT_ATOMS: atom_id res chain seq x y z
N MET A 1 18.28 -8.38 -8.51
CA MET A 1 17.38 -7.20 -8.52
C MET A 1 16.12 -7.55 -9.28
N ALA A 2 14.94 -7.14 -8.82
CA ALA A 2 13.71 -7.31 -9.59
C ALA A 2 13.82 -6.55 -10.92
N THR A 3 13.47 -7.20 -12.03
CA THR A 3 13.51 -6.59 -13.37
C THR A 3 12.48 -5.48 -13.45
N PRO A 4 12.81 -4.29 -13.99
CA PRO A 4 11.83 -3.22 -14.13
C PRO A 4 10.67 -3.68 -15.02
N SER A 5 9.45 -3.64 -14.49
CA SER A 5 8.25 -3.95 -15.26
C SER A 5 7.95 -2.81 -16.22
N THR A 6 7.68 -3.10 -17.49
CA THR A 6 7.16 -2.11 -18.44
C THR A 6 5.86 -1.51 -17.88
N PRO A 7 5.79 -0.17 -17.70
CA PRO A 7 4.56 0.48 -17.23
C PRO A 7 3.38 0.19 -18.15
N ILE A 8 2.16 0.20 -17.58
CA ILE A 8 0.93 0.05 -18.37
C ILE A 8 0.77 1.20 -19.37
N GLY A 9 0.32 0.88 -20.59
CA GLY A 9 0.06 1.89 -21.62
C GLY A 9 -1.32 2.55 -21.55
N ASN A 10 -2.24 1.99 -20.76
CA ASN A 10 -3.64 2.41 -20.69
C ASN A 10 -4.04 2.79 -19.27
N ARG A 11 -5.04 3.67 -19.16
CA ARG A 11 -5.80 3.89 -17.92
C ARG A 11 -6.93 2.87 -17.83
N TYR A 12 -7.17 2.37 -16.62
CA TYR A 12 -8.23 1.42 -16.32
C TYR A 12 -9.17 1.98 -15.26
N GLU A 13 -10.45 1.71 -15.44
CA GLU A 13 -11.49 1.88 -14.45
C GLU A 13 -12.09 0.50 -14.17
N PHE A 14 -12.51 0.25 -12.94
CA PHE A 14 -13.13 -1.02 -12.57
C PHE A 14 -14.19 -0.83 -11.50
N VAL A 15 -15.17 -1.72 -11.51
CA VAL A 15 -16.16 -1.86 -10.44
C VAL A 15 -15.97 -3.23 -9.82
N LEU A 16 -15.82 -3.29 -8.50
CA LEU A 16 -15.72 -4.53 -7.75
C LEU A 16 -17.01 -4.71 -6.93
N LEU A 17 -17.75 -5.76 -7.24
CA LEU A 17 -18.88 -6.21 -6.43
C LEU A 17 -18.43 -7.38 -5.56
N TYR A 18 -18.82 -7.34 -4.30
CA TYR A 18 -18.62 -8.41 -3.32
C TYR A 18 -19.75 -8.35 -2.30
N ASP A 19 -20.00 -9.47 -1.64
CA ASP A 19 -21.00 -9.59 -0.57
C ASP A 19 -20.35 -10.03 0.75
N VAL A 20 -21.18 -10.05 1.78
CA VAL A 20 -20.85 -10.59 3.10
C VAL A 20 -22.09 -11.27 3.65
N GLU A 21 -21.92 -12.48 4.16
CA GLU A 21 -22.99 -13.24 4.79
C GLU A 21 -22.65 -13.41 6.28
N ASN A 22 -23.57 -13.01 7.17
CA ASN A 22 -23.45 -13.17 8.62
C ASN A 22 -22.09 -12.72 9.20
N GLY A 23 -21.56 -11.60 8.69
CA GLY A 23 -20.21 -11.14 9.01
C GLY A 23 -20.07 -9.62 9.08
N ASN A 24 -18.90 -9.18 9.52
CA ASN A 24 -18.55 -7.76 9.57
C ASN A 24 -17.43 -7.47 8.55
N PRO A 25 -17.72 -6.79 7.43
CA PRO A 25 -16.74 -6.60 6.36
C PRO A 25 -15.69 -5.53 6.70
N ASN A 26 -16.05 -4.55 7.54
CA ASN A 26 -15.16 -3.50 8.03
C ASN A 26 -15.74 -2.89 9.31
N GLY A 27 -15.17 -3.26 10.46
CA GLY A 27 -15.56 -2.69 11.75
C GLY A 27 -15.13 -1.24 11.92
N ASP A 28 -15.94 -0.51 12.69
CA ASP A 28 -15.68 0.86 13.11
C ASP A 28 -15.06 0.89 14.52
N PRO A 29 -13.80 1.34 14.69
CA PRO A 29 -13.16 1.43 16.00
C PRO A 29 -13.87 2.43 16.93
N ASP A 30 -14.58 3.43 16.39
CA ASP A 30 -15.27 4.45 17.18
C ASP A 30 -16.70 4.04 17.54
N ALA A 31 -17.26 3.03 16.85
CA ALA A 31 -18.59 2.48 17.12
C ALA A 31 -18.52 1.03 17.66
N GLY A 32 -17.55 0.74 18.53
CA GLY A 32 -17.47 -0.55 19.22
C GLY A 32 -17.30 -1.75 18.29
N ASN A 33 -16.62 -1.57 17.15
CA ASN A 33 -16.41 -2.56 16.10
C ASN A 33 -17.70 -3.00 15.38
N MET A 34 -18.79 -2.24 15.45
CA MET A 34 -19.95 -2.40 14.57
C MET A 34 -19.53 -2.21 13.10
N PRO A 35 -20.24 -2.80 12.11
CA PRO A 35 -20.03 -2.45 10.71
C PRO A 35 -20.11 -0.94 10.51
N ARG A 36 -19.21 -0.38 9.70
CA ARG A 36 -19.24 1.04 9.36
C ARG A 36 -20.47 1.37 8.54
N ILE A 37 -21.14 2.46 8.88
CA ILE A 37 -22.36 2.95 8.22
C ILE A 37 -22.17 4.43 7.87
N ASP A 38 -22.65 4.83 6.70
CA ASP A 38 -22.82 6.22 6.31
C ASP A 38 -23.96 6.85 7.13
N PRO A 39 -23.70 7.84 8.00
CA PRO A 39 -24.74 8.39 8.87
C PRO A 39 -25.83 9.16 8.11
N GLU A 40 -25.57 9.62 6.89
CA GLU A 40 -26.55 10.38 6.10
C GLU A 40 -27.50 9.47 5.30
N THR A 41 -26.98 8.34 4.83
CA THR A 41 -27.71 7.46 3.88
C THR A 41 -28.07 6.09 4.44
N GLY A 42 -27.52 5.71 5.60
CA GLY A 42 -27.71 4.39 6.22
C GLY A 42 -26.94 3.25 5.56
N HIS A 43 -26.23 3.49 4.45
CA HIS A 43 -25.54 2.42 3.73
C HIS A 43 -24.29 1.95 4.47
N GLY A 44 -24.02 0.64 4.41
CA GLY A 44 -22.77 0.06 4.87
C GLY A 44 -21.58 0.58 4.04
N ILE A 45 -20.48 0.90 4.71
CA ILE A 45 -19.23 1.38 4.09
C ILE A 45 -18.10 0.39 4.36
N VAL A 46 -17.26 0.17 3.37
CA VAL A 46 -15.92 -0.40 3.58
C VAL A 46 -14.88 0.58 3.05
N THR A 47 -13.95 0.94 3.93
CA THR A 47 -12.90 1.91 3.63
C THR A 47 -11.94 1.38 2.57
N ASP A 48 -11.39 2.29 1.77
CA ASP A 48 -10.38 1.95 0.77
C ASP A 48 -9.13 1.32 1.41
N VAL A 49 -8.72 1.79 2.59
CA VAL A 49 -7.60 1.23 3.36
C VAL A 49 -7.86 -0.22 3.79
N CYS A 50 -9.10 -0.60 4.10
CA CYS A 50 -9.49 -1.98 4.40
C CYS A 50 -9.31 -2.88 3.16
N LEU A 51 -9.81 -2.44 2.00
CA LEU A 51 -9.65 -3.18 0.74
C LEU A 51 -8.17 -3.29 0.34
N LYS A 52 -7.41 -2.19 0.42
CA LYS A 52 -5.97 -2.18 0.16
C LYS A 52 -5.21 -3.13 1.10
N ARG A 53 -5.62 -3.26 2.36
CA ARG A 53 -5.05 -4.26 3.29
C ARG A 53 -5.34 -5.69 2.82
N LYS A 54 -6.57 -6.00 2.41
CA LYS A 54 -6.90 -7.33 1.85
C LYS A 54 -6.08 -7.66 0.61
N ILE A 55 -5.87 -6.69 -0.30
CA ILE A 55 -5.01 -6.87 -1.48
C ILE A 55 -3.55 -7.15 -1.07
N ARG A 56 -2.99 -6.38 -0.12
CA ARG A 56 -1.64 -6.62 0.39
C ARG A 56 -1.49 -8.02 0.97
N ASN A 57 -2.42 -8.43 1.83
CA ASN A 57 -2.42 -9.75 2.46
C ASN A 57 -2.51 -10.88 1.42
N PHE A 58 -3.36 -10.71 0.40
CA PHE A 58 -3.47 -11.67 -0.70
C PHE A 58 -2.15 -11.78 -1.48
N VAL A 59 -1.55 -10.65 -1.87
CA VAL A 59 -0.27 -10.65 -2.60
C VAL A 59 0.84 -11.29 -1.78
N GLU A 60 0.93 -10.98 -0.49
CA GLU A 60 1.89 -11.61 0.42
C GLU A 60 1.68 -13.13 0.51
N LEU A 61 0.43 -13.58 0.65
CA LEU A 61 0.10 -15.00 0.72
C LEU A 61 0.50 -15.77 -0.54
N VAL A 62 0.23 -15.22 -1.72
CA VAL A 62 0.42 -15.93 -3.01
C VAL A 62 1.79 -15.70 -3.65
N LYS A 63 2.52 -14.64 -3.26
CA LYS A 63 3.86 -14.34 -3.78
C LYS A 63 4.97 -14.60 -2.78
N GLY A 64 4.68 -14.64 -1.48
CA GLY A 64 5.70 -14.74 -0.44
C GLY A 64 6.79 -13.68 -0.63
N ASP A 65 8.05 -14.13 -0.63
CA ASP A 65 9.23 -13.28 -0.83
C ASP A 65 9.70 -13.19 -2.28
N ALA A 66 8.82 -13.48 -3.25
CA ALA A 66 9.17 -13.34 -4.67
C ALA A 66 9.69 -11.92 -4.97
N PRO A 67 10.81 -11.79 -5.72
CA PRO A 67 11.40 -10.49 -6.03
C PRO A 67 10.37 -9.51 -6.61
N GLY A 68 10.29 -8.31 -6.02
CA GLY A 68 9.40 -7.23 -6.45
C GLY A 68 7.96 -7.29 -5.92
N TYR A 69 7.63 -8.31 -5.11
CA TYR A 69 6.30 -8.51 -4.51
C TYR A 69 6.25 -8.35 -2.99
N ARG A 70 7.35 -7.95 -2.35
CA ARG A 70 7.37 -7.67 -0.92
C ARG A 70 6.35 -6.59 -0.55
N ILE A 71 5.87 -6.62 0.69
CA ILE A 71 4.93 -5.63 1.23
C ILE A 71 5.67 -4.71 2.21
N HIS A 72 5.61 -3.41 1.98
CA HIS A 72 6.25 -2.40 2.83
C HIS A 72 5.47 -2.17 4.11
N ILE A 73 4.14 -2.01 4.00
CA ILE A 73 3.26 -1.83 5.16
C ILE A 73 2.87 -3.21 5.73
N LYS A 74 3.80 -3.81 6.47
CA LYS A 74 3.65 -5.14 7.08
C LYS A 74 3.57 -5.05 8.61
N GLU A 75 2.68 -5.84 9.20
CA GLU A 75 2.55 -5.92 10.65
C GLU A 75 3.87 -6.37 11.31
N GLY A 76 4.22 -5.77 12.45
CA GLY A 76 5.43 -6.10 13.19
C GLY A 76 6.75 -5.64 12.56
N THR A 77 6.73 -4.99 11.39
CA THR A 77 7.95 -4.52 10.70
C THR A 77 8.04 -2.98 10.73
N PRO A 78 9.04 -2.39 11.39
CA PRO A 78 9.25 -0.94 11.34
C PRO A 78 9.59 -0.45 9.92
N LEU A 79 8.90 0.58 9.44
CA LEU A 79 9.07 1.08 8.06
C LEU A 79 10.52 1.54 7.77
N ASN A 80 11.16 2.18 8.74
CA ASN A 80 12.53 2.68 8.62
C ASN A 80 13.55 1.57 8.36
N GLN A 81 13.27 0.32 8.74
CA GLN A 81 14.15 -0.81 8.42
C GLN A 81 14.26 -1.02 6.91
N ASN A 82 13.14 -0.88 6.19
CA ASN A 82 13.12 -0.97 4.74
C ASN A 82 13.85 0.22 4.08
N HIS A 83 13.82 1.40 4.71
CA HIS A 83 14.56 2.58 4.22
C HIS A 83 16.08 2.39 4.34
N VAL A 84 16.54 1.88 5.49
CA VAL A 84 17.95 1.50 5.70
C VAL A 84 18.41 0.47 4.66
N GLU A 85 17.56 -0.52 4.37
CA GLU A 85 17.83 -1.52 3.34
C GLU A 85 17.98 -0.88 1.95
N ALA A 86 17.07 0.02 1.58
CA ALA A 86 17.15 0.76 0.33
C ALA A 86 18.45 1.55 0.22
N TYR A 87 18.83 2.29 1.27
CA TYR A 87 20.07 3.07 1.31
C TYR A 87 21.29 2.19 1.07
N LYS A 88 21.41 1.07 1.80
CA LYS A 88 22.50 0.11 1.62
C LYS A 88 22.53 -0.44 0.19
N ALA A 89 21.37 -0.76 -0.38
CA ALA A 89 21.28 -1.33 -1.72
C ALA A 89 21.62 -0.33 -2.84
N VAL A 90 21.53 0.97 -2.58
CA VAL A 90 21.91 2.03 -3.53
C VAL A 90 23.21 2.75 -3.14
N GLU A 91 24.00 2.15 -2.25
CA GLU A 91 25.31 2.66 -1.82
C GLU A 91 25.25 4.06 -1.17
N LEU A 92 24.17 4.32 -0.43
CA LEU A 92 24.03 5.48 0.45
C LEU A 92 24.32 5.09 1.90
N GLU A 93 24.84 6.03 2.67
CA GLU A 93 25.16 5.83 4.09
C GLU A 93 23.90 6.04 4.97
N PRO A 94 23.40 5.02 5.68
CA PRO A 94 22.27 5.18 6.58
C PRO A 94 22.55 6.18 7.70
N GLY A 95 21.53 6.93 8.11
CA GLY A 95 21.64 8.00 9.10
C GLY A 95 22.21 9.31 8.55
N LYS A 96 22.65 9.34 7.29
CA LYS A 96 23.10 10.58 6.64
C LYS A 96 22.09 11.08 5.62
N LYS A 97 22.01 12.40 5.52
CA LYS A 97 21.17 13.07 4.53
C LYS A 97 21.73 12.82 3.13
N ALA A 98 20.95 12.18 2.27
CA ALA A 98 21.25 12.03 0.85
C ALA A 98 20.89 13.30 0.08
N ASP A 99 21.55 13.49 -1.06
CA ASP A 99 21.17 14.49 -2.06
C ASP A 99 19.91 14.04 -2.84
N LEU A 100 19.38 14.91 -3.70
CA LEU A 100 18.15 14.60 -4.45
C LEU A 100 18.31 13.38 -5.35
N ALA A 101 19.49 13.18 -5.94
CA ALA A 101 19.79 12.02 -6.78
C ALA A 101 19.85 10.72 -5.96
N GLY A 102 20.44 10.75 -4.76
CA GLY A 102 20.43 9.63 -3.82
C GLY A 102 19.01 9.26 -3.39
N VAL A 103 18.21 10.24 -2.99
CA VAL A 103 16.80 10.03 -2.62
C VAL A 103 16.02 9.40 -3.78
N ASP A 104 16.25 9.85 -5.02
CA ASP A 104 15.58 9.28 -6.19
C ASP A 104 15.98 7.82 -6.44
N ARG A 105 17.27 7.47 -6.31
CA ARG A 105 17.73 6.08 -6.43
C ARG A 105 17.10 5.19 -5.36
N ALA A 106 17.07 5.63 -4.10
CA ALA A 106 16.43 4.91 -3.02
C ALA A 106 14.92 4.73 -3.28
N ARG A 107 14.23 5.78 -3.76
CA ARG A 107 12.82 5.73 -4.15
C ARG A 107 12.55 4.71 -5.25
N GLN A 108 13.36 4.70 -6.30
CA GLN A 108 13.22 3.73 -7.40
C GLN A 108 13.43 2.30 -6.90
N TRP A 109 14.40 2.09 -6.00
CA TRP A 109 14.62 0.80 -5.36
C TRP A 109 13.41 0.36 -4.53
N MET A 110 12.80 1.28 -3.76
CA MET A 110 11.57 0.99 -3.01
C MET A 110 10.42 0.56 -3.94
N CYS A 111 10.20 1.28 -5.04
CA CYS A 111 9.19 0.91 -6.05
C CYS A 111 9.49 -0.44 -6.72
N ALA A 112 10.76 -0.77 -6.97
CA ALA A 112 11.14 -2.02 -7.62
C ALA A 112 10.92 -3.23 -6.71
N ASN A 113 11.11 -3.08 -5.40
CA ASN A 113 11.10 -4.20 -4.45
C ASN A 113 9.76 -4.39 -3.74
N PHE A 114 8.98 -3.33 -3.54
CA PHE A 114 7.72 -3.37 -2.80
C PHE A 114 6.50 -3.17 -3.70
N PHE A 115 5.62 -4.17 -3.76
CA PHE A 115 4.42 -4.15 -4.59
C PHE A 115 3.46 -3.04 -4.16
N ASP A 116 3.24 -2.87 -2.86
CA ASP A 116 2.27 -1.91 -2.35
C ASP A 116 2.74 -0.47 -2.50
N VAL A 117 4.05 -0.20 -2.38
CA VAL A 117 4.64 1.11 -2.72
C VAL A 117 4.44 1.41 -4.20
N ARG A 118 4.75 0.47 -5.09
CA ARG A 118 4.58 0.63 -6.54
C ARG A 118 3.12 0.83 -6.95
N THR A 119 2.19 0.18 -6.25
CA THR A 119 0.77 0.11 -6.63
C THR A 119 -0.07 1.22 -6.00
N PHE A 120 0.06 1.42 -4.69
CA PHE A 120 -0.77 2.37 -3.92
C PHE A 120 -0.02 3.65 -3.55
N GLY A 121 1.31 3.65 -3.63
CA GLY A 121 2.16 4.75 -3.18
C GLY A 121 2.49 4.66 -1.69
N ALA A 122 3.44 5.49 -1.27
CA ALA A 122 3.88 5.61 0.12
C ALA A 122 4.61 6.94 0.35
N VAL A 123 4.57 7.43 1.58
CA VAL A 123 5.43 8.50 2.08
C VAL A 123 6.56 7.85 2.87
N MET A 124 7.80 8.06 2.44
CA MET A 124 9.00 7.37 2.95
C MET A 124 10.10 8.38 3.33
N SER A 125 9.70 9.57 3.80
CA SER A 125 10.62 10.69 4.07
C SER A 125 11.21 10.70 5.49
N THR A 126 10.78 9.79 6.35
CA THR A 126 11.24 9.70 7.75
C THR A 126 12.52 8.87 7.85
N GLY A 127 13.49 9.36 8.66
CA GLY A 127 14.79 8.71 8.83
C GLY A 127 15.61 8.78 7.55
N ASP A 128 16.00 7.62 7.03
CA ASP A 128 16.64 7.46 5.73
C ASP A 128 15.63 7.80 4.61
N ASN A 129 15.61 9.07 4.21
CA ASN A 129 14.62 9.62 3.30
C ASN A 129 14.66 8.96 1.91
N CYS A 130 13.64 8.17 1.60
CA CYS A 130 13.40 7.55 0.29
C CYS A 130 12.34 8.28 -0.53
N GLY A 131 11.97 9.51 -0.14
CA GLY A 131 11.04 10.38 -0.84
C GLY A 131 9.58 9.98 -0.68
N GLN A 132 8.79 10.27 -1.72
CA GLN A 132 7.36 9.95 -1.77
C GLN A 132 6.97 9.45 -3.17
N VAL A 133 5.97 8.58 -3.20
CA VAL A 133 5.44 7.94 -4.41
C VAL A 133 3.91 8.04 -4.39
N ARG A 134 3.32 8.47 -5.50
CA ARG A 134 1.89 8.33 -5.77
C ARG A 134 1.70 7.07 -6.62
N GLY A 135 0.98 6.07 -6.08
CA GLY A 135 0.69 4.85 -6.82
C GLY A 135 -0.41 5.06 -7.88
N PRO A 136 -0.40 4.29 -8.97
CA PRO A 136 -1.40 4.40 -10.03
C PRO A 136 -2.79 3.90 -9.59
N VAL A 137 -2.89 3.00 -8.60
CA VAL A 137 -4.17 2.41 -8.18
C VAL A 137 -4.76 3.22 -7.03
N GLN A 138 -5.81 3.97 -7.33
CA GLN A 138 -6.60 4.70 -6.36
C GLN A 138 -7.97 4.03 -6.26
N ILE A 139 -8.37 3.70 -5.03
CA ILE A 139 -9.64 3.05 -4.71
C ILE A 139 -10.34 3.97 -3.72
N ASN A 140 -11.65 4.16 -3.87
CA ASN A 140 -12.50 4.91 -2.95
C ASN A 140 -13.22 3.96 -1.98
N PHE A 141 -13.97 4.53 -1.04
CA PHE A 141 -14.83 3.73 -0.17
C PHE A 141 -15.85 2.97 -1.02
N SER A 142 -16.02 1.68 -0.76
CA SER A 142 -17.16 0.94 -1.29
C SER A 142 -18.37 1.15 -0.38
N ARG A 143 -19.54 1.10 -1.00
CA ARG A 143 -20.84 1.29 -0.37
C ARG A 143 -21.72 0.10 -0.72
N SER A 144 -22.56 -0.34 0.22
CA SER A 144 -23.59 -1.33 -0.07
C SER A 144 -24.56 -0.82 -1.15
N ILE A 145 -25.28 -1.73 -1.80
CA ILE A 145 -26.32 -1.37 -2.78
C ILE A 145 -27.56 -0.84 -2.05
N ASP A 146 -27.89 -1.44 -0.91
CA ASP A 146 -29.01 -1.09 -0.04
C ASP A 146 -28.51 -0.76 1.39
N PRO A 147 -29.27 0.04 2.18
CA PRO A 147 -28.99 0.31 3.59
C PRO A 147 -28.94 -0.93 4.48
#